data_AF-A0A6L7SS89-F1
#
_entry.id   AF-A0A6L7SS89-F1
#
_cell.length_a   1.000
_cell.length_b   1.000
_cell.length_c   1.000
_cell.angle_alpha   90.00
_cell.angle_beta   90.00
_cell.angle_gamma   90.00
#
_symmetry.space_group_name_H-M   'P 1'
#
loop_
_entity.id
_entity.type
_entity.pdbx_description
1 polymer ?
#
loop_
_entity_poly.entity_id
_entity_poly.type
_entity_poly.pdbx_seq_one_letter_code
_entity_poly.pdbx_strand_id
1 'polypeptide(L)'
;MARITVNDCLEKVDNRFQLVMIASKRTRELILGAEPLVDPEGDKPTVIALREIAEGLVDASILEKNNNMLDDFDLDESPMYDAEIEGMDDTDIEGAIRQAILEGSDGDQAGNSAKAEEESG
;
A
#
# COMPACT_ATOMS: atom_id res chain seq x y z
N MET A 1 1.23 -0.48 10.29
CA MET A 1 2.59 -0.17 9.78
C MET A 1 3.60 -0.60 10.82
N ALA A 2 4.03 -1.86 10.75
CA ALA A 2 5.06 -2.40 11.62
C ALA A 2 6.40 -1.68 11.37
N ARG A 3 7.12 -1.35 12.46
CA ARG A 3 8.48 -0.82 12.38
C ARG A 3 9.45 -2.00 12.30
N ILE A 4 9.89 -2.35 11.10
CA ILE A 4 10.95 -3.35 10.85
C ILE A 4 12.25 -2.62 10.47
N THR A 5 13.40 -3.11 10.94
CA THR A 5 14.71 -2.57 10.56
C THR A 5 15.52 -3.60 9.76
N VAL A 6 16.48 -3.11 8.98
CA VAL A 6 17.39 -4.00 8.23
C VAL A 6 18.23 -4.86 9.19
N ASN A 7 18.52 -4.37 10.40
CA ASN A 7 19.31 -5.13 11.37
C ASN A 7 18.60 -6.41 11.80
N ASP A 8 17.28 -6.35 12.00
CA ASP A 8 16.45 -7.49 12.39
C ASP A 8 16.49 -8.60 11.33
N CYS A 9 16.56 -8.21 10.05
CA CYS A 9 16.69 -9.16 8.94
C CYS A 9 18.10 -9.75 8.84
N LEU A 10 19.13 -8.97 9.18
CA LEU A 10 20.53 -9.41 9.12
C LEU A 10 20.92 -10.39 10.23
N GLU A 11 20.11 -10.51 11.29
CA GLU A 11 20.27 -11.60 12.28
C GLU A 11 19.94 -12.98 11.69
N LYS A 12 19.19 -13.03 10.58
CA LYS A 12 18.79 -14.27 9.89
C LYS A 12 19.52 -14.49 8.56
N VAL A 13 19.97 -13.41 7.91
CA VAL A 13 20.65 -13.45 6.61
C VAL A 13 21.93 -12.63 6.68
N ASP A 14 23.08 -13.28 6.55
CA ASP A 14 24.39 -12.62 6.72
C ASP A 14 24.74 -11.63 5.60
N ASN A 15 24.08 -11.72 4.44
CA ASN A 15 24.39 -10.93 3.26
C ASN A 15 23.23 -10.00 2.86
N ARG A 16 23.51 -8.68 2.81
CA ARG A 16 22.55 -7.64 2.41
C ARG A 16 22.02 -7.80 0.99
N PHE A 17 22.85 -8.23 0.04
CA PHE A 17 22.40 -8.48 -1.34
C PHE A 17 21.48 -9.69 -1.38
N GLN A 18 21.80 -10.73 -0.62
CA GLN A 18 20.95 -11.91 -0.51
C GLN A 18 19.61 -11.58 0.14
N LEU A 19 19.60 -10.75 1.19
CA LEU A 19 18.38 -10.24 1.80
C LEU A 19 17.48 -9.56 0.76
N VAL A 20 18.03 -8.69 -0.09
CA VAL A 20 17.27 -8.02 -1.15
C VAL A 20 16.69 -9.05 -2.13
N MET A 21 17.46 -10.06 -2.54
CA MET A 21 16.98 -11.11 -3.45
C MET A 21 15.85 -11.95 -2.84
N ILE A 22 16.00 -12.40 -1.59
CA ILE A 22 14.99 -13.18 -0.85
C ILE A 22 13.72 -12.35 -0.70
N ALA A 23 13.84 -11.11 -0.19
CA ALA A 23 12.70 -10.21 0.00
C ALA A 23 11.97 -9.92 -1.31
N SER A 24 12.71 -9.68 -2.40
CA SER A 24 12.11 -9.43 -3.72
C SER A 24 11.33 -10.64 -4.23
N LYS A 25 11.91 -11.84 -4.13
CA LYS A 25 11.25 -13.08 -4.56
C LYS A 25 10.01 -13.35 -3.73
N ARG A 26 10.12 -13.25 -2.41
CA ARG A 26 9.00 -13.47 -1.49
C ARG A 26 7.87 -12.46 -1.69
N THR A 27 8.22 -11.19 -1.89
CA THR A 27 7.24 -10.13 -2.21
C THR A 27 6.42 -10.49 -3.45
N ARG A 28 7.06 -11.02 -4.50
CA ARG A 28 6.35 -11.46 -5.71
C ARG A 28 5.40 -12.62 -5.43
N GLU A 29 5.82 -13.61 -4.65
CA GLU A 29 4.94 -14.71 -4.24
C GLU A 29 3.69 -14.19 -3.52
N LEU A 30 3.86 -13.25 -2.58
CA LEU A 30 2.75 -12.62 -1.86
C LEU A 30 1.82 -11.84 -2.80
N ILE A 31 2.37 -11.13 -3.79
CA ILE A 31 1.58 -10.43 -4.82
C ILE A 31 0.78 -11.41 -5.69
N LEU A 32 1.36 -12.58 -6.00
CA LEU A 32 0.70 -13.66 -6.74
C LEU A 32 -0.33 -14.43 -5.91
N GLY A 33 -0.58 -14.02 -4.67
CA GLY A 33 -1.59 -14.61 -3.79
C GLY A 33 -1.08 -15.74 -2.89
N ALA A 34 0.24 -15.87 -2.71
CA ALA A 34 0.76 -16.77 -1.68
C ALA A 34 0.32 -16.31 -0.29
N GLU A 35 0.02 -17.27 0.59
CA GLU A 35 -0.39 -16.96 1.95
C GLU A 35 0.78 -16.33 2.75
N PRO A 36 0.53 -15.23 3.47
CA PRO A 36 1.51 -14.66 4.38
C PRO A 36 1.67 -15.54 5.62
N LEU A 37 2.90 -15.69 6.08
CA LEU A 37 3.26 -16.50 7.26
C LEU A 37 3.18 -15.70 8.56
N VAL A 38 3.05 -14.37 8.44
CA VAL A 38 2.85 -13.43 9.55
C VAL A 38 1.52 -12.69 9.34
N ASP A 39 0.95 -12.14 10.42
CA ASP A 39 -0.25 -11.32 10.30
C ASP A 39 0.06 -10.06 9.44
N PRO A 40 -0.64 -9.86 8.31
CA PRO A 40 -0.37 -8.75 7.44
C PRO A 40 -0.56 -7.38 8.10
N GLU A 41 -1.38 -7.22 9.15
CA GLU A 41 -1.57 -5.94 9.87
C GLU A 41 -1.81 -4.70 8.97
N GLY A 42 -2.30 -4.89 7.74
CA GLY A 42 -2.46 -3.84 6.73
C GLY A 42 -1.14 -3.33 6.10
N ASP A 43 -0.04 -4.06 6.26
CA ASP A 43 1.25 -3.76 5.70
C ASP A 43 1.33 -4.15 4.20
N LYS A 44 2.23 -3.48 3.47
CA LYS A 44 2.51 -3.81 2.07
C LYS A 44 3.21 -5.18 1.98
N PRO A 45 3.07 -5.93 0.86
CA PRO A 45 3.72 -7.22 0.66
C PRO A 45 5.24 -7.21 0.92
N THR A 46 5.93 -6.12 0.58
CA THR A 46 7.36 -5.96 0.85
C THR A 46 7.70 -5.93 2.35
N VAL A 47 6.85 -5.28 3.15
CA VAL A 47 7.05 -5.20 4.61
C VAL A 47 6.72 -6.54 5.25
N ILE A 48 5.68 -7.22 4.78
CA ILE A 48 5.33 -8.58 5.20
C ILE A 48 6.49 -9.53 4.94
N ALA A 49 7.06 -9.53 3.72
CA ALA A 49 8.21 -10.36 3.38
C ALA A 49 9.43 -10.09 4.30
N LEU A 50 9.73 -8.83 4.61
CA LEU A 50 10.82 -8.50 5.53
C LEU A 50 10.56 -8.97 6.96
N ARG A 51 9.30 -8.93 7.43
CA ARG A 51 8.91 -9.49 8.75
C ARG A 51 9.07 -11.00 8.78
N GLU A 52 8.61 -11.70 7.73
CA GLU A 52 8.79 -13.15 7.62
C GLU A 52 10.28 -13.54 7.63
N ILE A 53 11.15 -12.75 6.98
CA ILE A 53 12.60 -12.97 7.00
C ILE A 53 13.18 -12.71 8.39
N ALA A 54 12.79 -11.64 9.07
CA ALA A 54 13.27 -11.33 10.42
C ALA A 54 12.83 -12.38 11.47
N GLU A 55 11.65 -12.96 11.30
CA GLU A 55 11.16 -14.09 12.12
C GLU A 55 11.84 -15.43 11.76
N GLY A 56 12.58 -15.48 10.64
CA GLY A 56 13.26 -16.69 10.16
C GLY A 56 12.32 -17.72 9.52
N LEU A 57 11.13 -17.29 9.09
CA LEU A 57 10.13 -18.12 8.41
C LEU A 57 10.43 -18.29 6.91
N VAL A 58 11.17 -17.34 6.34
CA VAL A 58 11.62 -17.34 4.95
C VAL A 58 13.14 -17.17 4.91
N ASP A 59 13.81 -18.04 4.15
CA ASP A 59 15.26 -18.08 4.03
C ASP A 59 15.73 -18.16 2.56
N ALA A 60 17.02 -18.40 2.36
CA ALA A 60 17.62 -18.49 1.02
C ALA A 60 17.09 -19.65 0.17
N SER A 61 16.44 -20.66 0.77
CA SER A 61 15.91 -21.82 0.02
C SER A 61 14.82 -21.40 -0.98
N ILE A 62 14.15 -20.27 -0.73
CA ILE A 62 13.20 -19.69 -1.68
C ILE A 62 13.86 -19.43 -3.04
N LEU A 63 15.16 -19.09 -3.08
CA LEU A 63 15.88 -18.77 -4.31
C LEU A 63 16.11 -20.01 -5.20
N GLU A 64 16.27 -21.19 -4.60
CA GLU A 64 16.60 -22.44 -5.32
C GLU A 64 15.42 -23.01 -6.11
N LYS A 65 14.18 -22.68 -5.73
CA LYS A 65 13.00 -23.07 -6.50
C LYS A 65 13.02 -22.33 -7.84
N ASN A 66 13.51 -23.02 -8.88
CA ASN A 66 13.33 -22.68 -10.29
C ASN A 66 11.84 -22.78 -10.64
N ASN A 67 11.05 -21.82 -10.18
CA ASN A 67 9.73 -21.61 -10.73
C ASN A 67 9.96 -20.75 -11.97
N ASN A 68 10.02 -21.39 -13.15
CA ASN A 68 10.02 -20.76 -14.48
C ASN A 68 8.69 -20.02 -14.73
N MET A 69 8.31 -19.12 -13.83
CA MET A 69 7.10 -18.31 -13.93
C MET A 69 7.45 -16.83 -14.23
N LEU A 70 8.73 -16.54 -14.46
CA LEU A 70 9.23 -15.24 -14.93
C LEU A 70 9.53 -15.21 -16.45
N ASP A 71 9.29 -16.31 -17.17
CA ASP A 71 9.36 -16.33 -18.64
C ASP A 71 8.06 -15.80 -19.29
N ASP A 72 7.04 -15.46 -18.51
CA ASP A 72 5.76 -14.92 -19.00
C ASP A 72 5.63 -13.40 -18.79
N PHE A 73 6.74 -12.71 -18.49
CA PHE A 73 6.79 -11.25 -18.55
C PHE A 73 7.10 -10.84 -19.99
N ASP A 74 6.08 -10.82 -20.84
CA ASP A 74 6.13 -10.07 -22.10
C ASP A 74 6.41 -8.60 -21.77
N LEU A 75 7.67 -8.18 -21.91
CA LEU A 75 8.09 -6.77 -21.76
C LEU A 75 7.48 -5.83 -22.82
N ASP A 76 6.56 -6.33 -23.65
CA ASP A 76 5.87 -5.60 -24.72
C ASP A 76 4.46 -5.14 -24.32
N GLU A 77 3.89 -5.59 -23.19
CA GLU A 77 2.55 -5.19 -22.74
C GLU A 77 2.58 -4.77 -21.27
N SER A 78 3.15 -3.60 -20.99
CA SER A 78 2.74 -2.85 -19.80
C SER A 78 1.66 -1.85 -20.24
N PRO A 79 0.40 -1.98 -19.81
CA PRO A 79 -0.50 -0.84 -19.79
C PRO A 79 0.11 0.17 -18.81
N MET A 80 0.83 1.12 -19.39
CA MET A 80 1.06 2.48 -18.94
C MET A 80 0.20 2.82 -17.71
N TYR A 81 0.84 2.95 -16.53
CA TYR A 81 0.23 3.68 -15.41
C TYR A 81 0.28 5.19 -15.74
N ASP A 82 -0.46 5.61 -16.76
CA ASP A 82 -0.83 7.01 -17.00
C ASP A 82 -2.35 7.12 -17.04
N ALA A 83 -2.91 7.30 -15.85
CA ALA A 83 -4.21 7.93 -15.61
C ALA A 83 -4.02 8.62 -14.26
N GLU A 84 -3.90 9.94 -14.10
CA GLU A 84 -4.46 11.08 -14.83
C GLU A 84 -3.56 12.32 -14.64
N ILE A 85 -2.38 12.40 -15.26
CA ILE A 85 -1.60 13.67 -15.28
C ILE A 85 -1.04 13.91 -16.68
N GLU A 86 -1.91 14.09 -17.67
CA GLU A 86 -1.52 14.76 -18.91
C GLU A 86 -2.48 15.91 -19.19
N GLY A 87 -1.97 17.14 -19.08
CA GLY A 87 -2.59 18.33 -19.67
C GLY A 87 -3.13 19.41 -18.74
N MET A 88 -2.97 19.32 -17.42
CA MET A 88 -3.33 20.42 -16.51
C MET A 88 -2.15 21.38 -16.34
N ASP A 89 -2.35 22.67 -16.62
CA ASP A 89 -1.38 23.69 -16.27
C ASP A 89 -1.34 23.89 -14.75
N ASP A 90 -0.21 24.35 -14.21
CA ASP A 90 0.01 24.49 -12.76
C ASP A 90 -1.06 25.39 -12.08
N THR A 91 -1.77 26.21 -12.83
CA THR A 91 -2.85 27.10 -12.38
C THR A 91 -4.17 26.35 -12.17
N ASP A 92 -4.45 25.32 -12.96
CA ASP A 92 -5.66 24.50 -12.88
C ASP A 92 -5.65 23.56 -11.67
N ILE A 93 -4.47 23.08 -11.25
CA ILE A 93 -4.31 22.25 -10.05
C ILE A 93 -4.61 23.07 -8.80
N GLU A 94 -4.10 24.31 -8.72
CA GLU A 94 -4.39 25.19 -7.59
C GLU A 94 -5.86 25.65 -7.57
N GLY A 95 -6.47 25.83 -8.75
CA GLY A 95 -7.91 26.08 -8.91
C GLY A 95 -8.78 24.91 -8.44
N ALA A 96 -8.44 23.68 -8.83
CA ALA A 96 -9.18 22.47 -8.44
C ALA A 96 -9.07 22.18 -6.94
N ILE A 97 -7.89 22.38 -6.34
CA ILE A 97 -7.68 22.24 -4.90
C ILE A 97 -8.48 23.31 -4.14
N ARG A 98 -8.53 24.56 -4.62
CA ARG A 98 -9.33 25.63 -4.01
C ARG A 98 -10.83 25.37 -4.12
N GLN A 99 -11.31 24.87 -5.26
CA GLN A 99 -12.72 24.52 -5.48
C GLN A 99 -13.17 23.40 -4.53
N ALA A 100 -12.36 22.33 -4.40
CA ALA A 100 -12.65 21.21 -3.50
C ALA A 100 -12.64 21.62 -2.01
N ILE A 101 -11.81 22.60 -1.62
CA ILE A 101 -11.79 23.15 -0.26
C ILE A 101 -13.02 24.04 0.01
N LEU A 102 -13.54 24.75 -1.00
CA LEU A 102 -14.72 25.62 -0.87
C LEU A 102 -16.05 24.87 -0.93
N GLU A 103 -16.15 23.81 -1.75
CA GLU A 103 -17.37 22.99 -1.85
C GLU A 103 -17.55 22.02 -0.66
N GLY A 104 -16.48 21.79 0.11
CA GLY A 104 -16.51 20.99 1.34
C GLY A 104 -17.08 21.69 2.57
N SER A 105 -17.51 22.96 2.49
CA SER A 105 -18.01 23.71 3.66
C SER A 105 -19.53 23.95 3.73
N ASP A 106 -20.33 23.58 2.74
CA ASP A 106 -21.79 23.74 2.81
C ASP A 106 -22.47 22.48 3.37
N GLY A 107 -22.21 22.25 4.66
CA GLY A 107 -22.80 21.13 5.40
C GLY A 107 -23.10 21.45 6.86
N ASP A 108 -23.14 22.72 7.27
CA ASP A 108 -23.71 23.05 8.59
C ASP A 108 -24.38 24.42 8.64
N GLN A 109 -25.64 24.37 9.11
CA GLN A 109 -26.50 25.41 9.68
C GLN A 109 -27.57 26.09 8.79
N ALA A 110 -28.81 25.61 8.93
CA ALA A 110 -29.95 26.40 9.44
C ALA A 110 -31.21 25.49 9.49
N GLY A 111 -32.05 25.46 10.52
CA GLY A 111 -32.20 26.44 11.57
C GLY A 111 -32.96 25.91 12.78
N ASN A 112 -32.55 26.41 13.93
CA ASN A 112 -33.38 26.60 15.09
C ASN A 112 -34.55 27.54 14.72
N SER A 113 -35.79 27.07 14.84
CA SER A 113 -36.95 27.95 15.06
C SER A 113 -37.58 27.58 16.40
N ALA A 114 -37.54 28.57 17.28
CA ALA A 114 -38.02 28.57 18.64
C ALA A 114 -39.56 28.55 18.78
N LYS A 115 -39.97 28.39 20.05
CA LYS A 115 -41.29 28.61 20.70
C LYS A 115 -42.33 27.51 20.51
N ALA A 116 -43.23 27.20 21.44
CA ALA A 116 -43.51 27.45 22.87
C ALA A 116 -45.03 27.21 22.98
N GLU A 117 -45.51 26.61 24.09
CA GLU A 117 -46.93 26.60 24.52
C GLU A 117 -47.87 25.78 23.59
N GLU A 118 -48.96 25.12 23.98
CA GLU A 118 -49.69 24.86 25.21
C GLU A 118 -50.74 23.77 24.86
N GLU A 119 -51.45 23.25 25.87
CA GLU A 119 -52.79 22.62 25.78
C GLU A 119 -52.93 21.22 25.14
N SER A 120 -53.18 20.17 25.94
CA SER A 120 -54.52 19.73 26.37
C SER A 120 -55.30 18.98 25.28
N GLY A 121 -55.57 17.68 25.53
CA GLY A 121 -56.51 16.87 24.76
C GLY A 121 -56.30 15.38 24.93
#